data_AF-A0A9P5TGT5-F1
#
_entry.id   AF-A0A9P5TGT5-F1
#
_cell.length_a   1.000
_cell.length_b   1.000
_cell.length_c   1.000
_cell.angle_alpha   90.00
_cell.angle_beta   90.00
_cell.angle_gamma   90.00
#
_symmetry.space_group_name_H-M   'P 1'
#
loop_
_entity.id
_entity.type
_entity.pdbx_description
1 polymer ?
#
loop_
_entity_poly.entity_id
_entity_poly.type
_entity_poly.pdbx_seq_one_letter_code
_entity_poly.pdbx_strand_id
1 'polypeptide(L)'
;MKVDYVIKGSWADKSRKNTEADILKRAGDIEGVAAIFAEEIVQIDGMDDTTNRIRATIDRNNHHSAQWLADLEVREHRRMVSTPLAKGLTHFSSKKELVSVLIDAIDAHHRLVQKNRDISLHNIMIHQPTPSNEQRREDNFKAIIEKMWR
;
A
#
# COMPACT_ATOMS: atom_id res chain seq x y z
N MET A 1 -9.60 18.81 -8.02
CA MET A 1 -8.74 17.65 -8.37
C MET A 1 -9.38 16.41 -7.74
N LYS A 2 -9.63 15.33 -8.49
CA LYS A 2 -10.07 14.07 -7.86
C LYS A 2 -8.82 13.33 -7.35
N VAL A 3 -8.87 12.84 -6.12
CA VAL A 3 -7.81 12.03 -5.51
C VAL A 3 -8.39 10.63 -5.33
N ASP A 4 -7.70 9.64 -5.87
CA ASP A 4 -8.08 8.24 -5.72
C ASP A 4 -7.37 7.64 -4.52
N TYR A 5 -8.11 6.90 -3.71
CA TYR A 5 -7.62 6.26 -2.49
C TYR A 5 -7.61 4.73 -2.63
N VAL A 6 -6.69 4.09 -1.94
CA VAL A 6 -6.59 2.63 -1.80
C VAL A 6 -6.92 2.27 -0.37
N ILE A 7 -7.80 1.29 -0.19
CA ILE A 7 -8.09 0.69 1.12
C ILE A 7 -7.42 -0.69 1.17
N LYS A 8 -6.57 -0.91 2.16
CA LYS A 8 -5.91 -2.19 2.41
C LYS A 8 -6.30 -2.72 3.78
N GLY A 9 -6.72 -3.98 3.83
CA GLY A 9 -6.93 -4.73 5.06
C GLY A 9 -5.77 -5.69 5.33
N SER A 10 -5.37 -5.84 6.58
CA SER A 10 -4.32 -6.78 6.98
C SER A 10 -4.51 -7.30 8.41
N TRP A 11 -3.97 -8.48 8.69
CA TRP A 11 -3.84 -9.01 10.05
C TRP A 11 -2.42 -8.72 10.55
N ALA A 12 -2.29 -7.75 11.45
CA ALA A 12 -1.02 -7.32 12.00
C ALA A 12 -0.75 -8.01 13.35
N ASP A 13 0.45 -8.55 13.54
CA ASP A 13 0.90 -9.10 14.82
C ASP A 13 1.04 -7.97 15.86
N LYS A 14 0.31 -8.10 16.98
CA LYS A 14 0.28 -7.11 18.07
C LYS A 14 1.62 -6.93 18.78
N SER A 15 2.50 -7.93 18.71
CA SER A 15 3.81 -7.89 19.35
C SER A 15 4.82 -7.03 18.58
N ARG A 16 4.55 -6.72 17.31
CA ARG A 16 5.47 -5.93 16.48
C ARG A 16 5.48 -4.47 16.88
N LYS A 17 6.68 -3.93 17.06
CA LYS A 17 6.90 -2.54 17.50
C LYS A 17 6.41 -1.49 16.51
N ASN A 18 6.46 -1.77 15.21
CA ASN A 18 6.04 -0.84 14.17
C ASN A 18 5.18 -1.58 13.15
N THR A 19 4.05 -0.98 12.80
CA THR A 19 3.18 -1.42 11.70
C THR A 19 3.60 -0.79 10.38
N GLU A 20 3.06 -1.30 9.27
CA GLU A 20 3.20 -0.66 7.96
C GLU A 20 2.73 0.80 8.00
N ALA A 21 1.64 1.06 8.72
CA ALA A 21 1.10 2.40 8.86
C ALA A 21 2.03 3.35 9.63
N ASP A 22 2.67 2.87 10.70
CA ASP A 22 3.69 3.65 11.42
C ASP A 22 4.88 4.00 10.53
N ILE A 23 5.28 3.07 9.66
CA ILE A 23 6.40 3.27 8.73
C ILE A 23 6.02 4.34 7.69
N LEU A 24 4.84 4.25 7.08
CA LEU A 24 4.38 5.23 6.09
C LEU A 24 4.16 6.62 6.72
N LYS A 25 3.61 6.69 7.94
CA LYS A 25 3.48 7.96 8.69
C LYS A 25 4.84 8.61 8.97
N ARG A 26 5.87 7.80 9.26
CA ARG A 26 7.24 8.31 9.47
C ARG A 26 7.92 8.71 8.16
N ALA A 27 7.59 8.06 7.05
CA ALA A 27 8.06 8.46 5.73
C ALA A 27 7.52 9.85 5.35
N GLY A 28 6.29 10.17 5.75
CA GLY A 28 5.66 11.45 5.43
C GLY A 28 5.43 11.60 3.93
N ASP A 29 5.62 12.80 3.39
CA ASP A 29 5.34 13.15 2.00
C ASP A 29 6.55 12.96 1.07
N ILE A 30 7.28 11.84 1.20
CA ILE A 30 8.38 11.54 0.29
C ILE A 30 7.83 11.22 -1.11
N GLU A 31 8.26 12.00 -2.10
CA GLU A 31 7.93 11.74 -3.49
C GLU A 31 8.39 10.32 -3.90
N GLY A 32 7.45 9.57 -4.50
CA GLY A 32 7.64 8.18 -4.89
C GLY A 32 7.26 7.16 -3.80
N VAL A 33 6.82 7.61 -2.62
CA VAL A 33 6.31 6.76 -1.54
C VAL A 33 4.82 7.04 -1.34
N ALA A 34 4.03 5.98 -1.13
CA ALA A 34 2.61 6.14 -0.84
C ALA A 34 2.40 6.85 0.50
N ALA A 35 1.48 7.81 0.53
CA ALA A 35 1.10 8.52 1.75
C ALA A 35 -0.07 7.81 2.45
N ILE A 36 -0.06 7.82 3.77
CA ILE A 36 -1.22 7.38 4.57
C ILE A 36 -2.17 8.55 4.78
N PHE A 37 -3.45 8.27 4.57
CA PHE A 37 -4.54 9.19 4.85
C PHE A 37 -5.25 8.83 6.17
N ALA A 38 -5.50 7.56 6.41
CA ALA A 38 -6.16 7.07 7.63
C ALA A 38 -5.75 5.64 7.96
N GLU A 39 -5.88 5.25 9.23
CA GLU A 39 -5.83 3.86 9.66
C GLU A 39 -6.80 3.61 10.81
N GLU A 40 -7.23 2.36 10.95
CA GLU A 40 -8.06 1.90 12.05
C GLU A 40 -7.74 0.44 12.42
N ILE A 41 -7.99 0.10 13.69
CA ILE A 41 -8.18 -1.29 14.11
C ILE A 41 -9.67 -1.59 13.93
N VAL A 42 -9.97 -2.67 13.22
CA VAL A 42 -11.36 -3.07 12.95
C VAL A 42 -12.00 -3.53 14.24
N GLN A 43 -13.23 -3.08 14.50
CA GLN A 43 -14.02 -3.50 15.65
C GLN A 43 -15.25 -4.29 15.22
N ILE A 44 -15.58 -5.32 15.99
CA ILE A 44 -16.82 -6.10 15.87
C ILE A 44 -17.46 -6.11 17.26
N ASP A 45 -18.72 -5.66 17.33
CA ASP A 45 -19.47 -5.48 18.58
C ASP A 45 -18.75 -4.57 19.60
N GLY A 46 -18.10 -3.52 19.12
CA GLY A 46 -17.37 -2.54 19.95
C GLY A 46 -16.04 -3.06 20.53
N MET A 47 -15.59 -4.26 20.13
CA MET A 47 -14.31 -4.84 20.55
C MET A 47 -13.39 -5.05 19.35
N ASP A 48 -12.08 -4.91 19.56
CA ASP A 48 -11.08 -5.13 18.52
C ASP A 48 -11.19 -6.53 17.92
N ASP A 49 -11.22 -6.59 16.59
CA ASP A 49 -11.22 -7.83 15.83
C ASP A 49 -9.82 -8.44 15.86
N THR A 50 -9.67 -9.49 16.67
CA THR A 50 -8.39 -10.15 16.90
C THR A 50 -8.51 -11.66 16.70
N THR A 51 -7.42 -12.29 16.29
CA THR A 51 -7.36 -13.76 16.17
C THR A 51 -7.58 -14.45 17.53
N ASN A 52 -7.26 -13.79 18.64
CA ASN A 52 -7.53 -14.32 19.98
C ASN A 52 -9.04 -14.48 20.23
N ARG A 53 -9.87 -13.59 19.69
CA ARG A 53 -11.34 -13.67 19.81
C ARG A 53 -11.88 -14.92 19.14
N ILE A 54 -11.35 -15.25 17.95
CA ILE A 54 -11.69 -16.49 17.24
C ILE A 54 -11.22 -17.70 18.06
N ARG A 55 -9.98 -17.69 18.57
CA ARG A 55 -9.44 -18.80 19.37
C ARG A 55 -10.15 -19.00 20.70
N ALA A 56 -10.75 -17.97 21.28
CA ALA A 56 -11.52 -18.07 22.53
C ALA A 56 -12.77 -18.95 22.38
N THR A 57 -13.23 -19.22 21.16
CA THR A 57 -14.35 -20.14 20.88
C THR A 57 -13.95 -21.62 20.91
N ILE A 58 -12.65 -21.92 20.92
CA ILE A 58 -12.14 -23.30 20.90
C ILE A 58 -12.07 -23.82 22.35
N ASP A 59 -12.66 -24.99 22.60
CA ASP A 59 -12.51 -25.69 23.88
C ASP A 59 -11.07 -26.18 24.06
N ARG A 60 -10.29 -25.44 24.86
CA ARG A 60 -8.88 -25.74 25.11
C ARG A 60 -8.67 -27.01 25.93
N ASN A 61 -9.67 -27.51 26.65
CA ASN A 61 -9.53 -28.73 27.44
C ASN A 61 -9.65 -30.00 26.60
N ASN A 62 -10.27 -29.89 25.43
CA ASN A 62 -10.55 -31.01 24.54
C ASN A 62 -9.88 -30.89 23.16
N HIS A 63 -9.01 -29.89 22.98
CA HIS A 63 -8.30 -29.67 21.72
C HIS A 63 -6.84 -30.12 21.82
N HIS A 64 -6.47 -31.12 21.01
CA HIS A 64 -5.13 -31.71 20.97
C HIS A 64 -3.98 -30.70 20.74
N SER A 65 -4.27 -29.54 20.14
CA SER A 65 -3.31 -28.45 19.92
C SER A 65 -3.48 -27.24 20.85
N ALA A 66 -4.15 -27.38 21.99
CA ALA A 66 -4.45 -26.26 22.88
C ALA A 66 -3.21 -25.46 23.32
N GLN A 67 -2.10 -26.15 23.60
CA GLN A 67 -0.83 -25.51 23.96
C GLN A 67 -0.28 -24.68 22.79
N TRP A 68 -0.20 -25.27 21.59
CA TRP A 68 0.25 -24.56 20.40
C TRP A 68 -0.60 -23.32 20.08
N LEU A 69 -1.92 -23.42 20.24
CA LEU A 69 -2.84 -22.28 20.06
C LEU A 69 -2.59 -21.13 21.05
N ALA A 70 -2.14 -21.45 22.26
CA ALA A 70 -1.79 -20.47 23.29
C ALA A 70 -0.48 -19.75 22.98
N ASP A 71 0.48 -20.45 22.35
CA ASP A 71 1.79 -19.92 22.01
C ASP A 71 1.80 -19.11 20.69
N LEU A 72 0.75 -19.24 19.87
CA LEU A 72 0.61 -18.47 18.65
C LEU A 72 0.44 -16.97 18.91
N GLU A 73 1.15 -16.16 18.13
CA GLU A 73 1.00 -14.71 18.10
C GLU A 73 -0.47 -14.25 17.94
N VAL A 74 -0.83 -13.18 18.63
CA VAL A 74 -2.14 -12.55 18.49
C VAL A 74 -2.04 -11.51 17.39
N ARG A 75 -2.92 -11.61 16.40
CA ARG A 75 -3.02 -10.63 15.31
C ARG A 75 -4.30 -9.84 15.46
N GLU A 76 -4.24 -8.57 15.12
CA GLU A 76 -5.38 -7.65 15.05
C GLU A 76 -5.65 -7.27 13.59
N HIS A 77 -6.93 -7.17 13.25
CA HIS A 77 -7.36 -6.77 11.92
C HIS A 77 -7.27 -5.25 11.82
N ARG A 78 -6.47 -4.78 10.88
CA ARG A 78 -6.28 -3.36 10.58
C ARG A 78 -6.77 -3.03 9.18
N ARG A 79 -7.27 -1.81 9.02
CA ARG A 79 -7.53 -1.19 7.73
C ARG A 79 -6.75 0.11 7.63
N MET A 80 -6.13 0.34 6.48
CA MET A 80 -5.48 1.60 6.17
C MET A 80 -5.94 2.15 4.83
N VAL A 81 -5.98 3.46 4.74
CA VAL A 81 -6.29 4.22 3.53
C VAL A 81 -5.04 4.96 3.10
N SER A 82 -4.60 4.73 1.86
CA SER A 82 -3.42 5.36 1.28
C SER A 82 -3.70 5.98 -0.09
N THR A 83 -2.78 6.82 -0.53
CA THR A 83 -2.80 7.50 -1.83
C THR A 83 -1.36 7.56 -2.38
N PRO A 84 -1.15 7.51 -3.71
CA PRO A 84 -2.17 7.42 -4.76
C PRO A 84 -2.58 5.98 -5.10
N LEU A 85 -3.72 5.85 -5.81
CA LEU A 85 -4.05 4.62 -6.52
C LEU A 85 -3.04 4.37 -7.64
N ALA A 86 -2.49 3.16 -7.68
CA ALA A 86 -1.46 2.75 -8.62
C ALA A 86 -1.63 1.27 -9.01
N LYS A 87 -1.01 0.87 -10.11
CA LYS A 87 -1.02 -0.52 -10.61
C LYS A 87 0.30 -1.20 -10.32
N GLY A 88 0.30 -2.51 -10.07
CA GLY A 88 1.54 -3.26 -9.84
C GLY A 88 2.49 -3.18 -11.03
N LEU A 89 3.81 -3.25 -10.77
CA LEU A 89 4.87 -3.13 -11.77
C LEU A 89 4.67 -3.99 -13.02
N THR A 90 4.02 -5.15 -12.90
CA THR A 90 3.71 -6.06 -14.02
C THR A 90 2.81 -5.46 -15.11
N HIS A 91 2.18 -4.31 -14.87
CA HIS A 91 1.27 -3.64 -15.81
C HIS A 91 1.98 -2.61 -16.71
N PHE A 92 3.31 -2.61 -16.76
CA PHE A 92 4.03 -1.74 -17.68
C PHE A 92 3.64 -2.01 -19.15
N SER A 93 3.53 -0.94 -19.92
CA SER A 93 3.19 -0.93 -21.35
C SER A 93 4.42 -1.06 -22.25
N SER A 94 5.61 -0.72 -21.74
CA SER A 94 6.85 -0.77 -22.51
C SER A 94 8.09 -0.99 -21.64
N LYS A 95 9.17 -1.48 -22.27
CA LYS A 95 10.49 -1.59 -21.60
C LYS A 95 10.98 -0.24 -21.08
N LYS A 96 10.69 0.85 -21.80
CA LYS A 96 11.05 2.20 -21.39
C LYS A 96 10.34 2.59 -20.09
N GLU A 97 9.03 2.35 -20.01
CA GLU A 97 8.25 2.62 -18.80
C GLU A 97 8.76 1.77 -17.62
N LEU A 98 9.04 0.48 -17.84
CA LEU A 98 9.61 -0.38 -16.80
C LEU A 98 10.93 0.19 -16.26
N VAL A 99 11.85 0.58 -17.14
CA VAL A 99 13.15 1.15 -16.71
C VAL A 99 12.94 2.47 -15.97
N SER A 100 12.06 3.34 -16.43
CA SER A 100 11.73 4.60 -15.74
C SER A 100 11.19 4.35 -14.32
N VAL A 101 10.24 3.43 -14.15
CA VAL A 101 9.66 3.10 -12.85
C VAL A 101 10.71 2.53 -11.88
N LEU A 102 11.67 1.74 -12.39
CA LEU A 102 12.77 1.22 -11.56
C LEU A 102 13.73 2.33 -11.12
N ILE A 103 14.01 3.32 -11.99
CA ILE A 103 14.81 4.49 -11.62
C ILE A 103 14.09 5.27 -10.51
N ASP A 104 12.80 5.58 -10.70
CA ASP A 104 12.00 6.30 -9.71
C ASP A 104 11.94 5.56 -8.38
N ALA A 105 11.84 4.23 -8.40
CA ALA A 105 11.85 3.40 -7.19
C ALA A 105 13.19 3.45 -6.44
N ILE A 106 14.32 3.48 -7.16
CA ILE A 106 15.65 3.63 -6.57
C ILE A 106 15.79 5.01 -5.91
N ASP A 107 15.33 6.06 -6.59
CA ASP A 107 15.38 7.42 -6.07
C ASP A 107 14.49 7.60 -4.83
N ALA A 108 13.26 7.07 -4.87
CA ALA A 108 12.37 7.05 -3.72
C ALA A 108 12.99 6.29 -2.54
N HIS A 109 13.65 5.16 -2.80
CA HIS A 109 14.36 4.40 -1.78
C HIS A 109 15.55 5.17 -1.18
N HIS A 110 16.29 5.92 -2.00
CA HIS A 110 17.39 6.76 -1.51
C HIS A 110 16.90 7.87 -0.57
N ARG A 111 15.71 8.42 -0.83
CA ARG A 111 15.08 9.48 -0.01
C ARG A 111 14.53 8.94 1.32
N LEU A 112 14.22 7.65 1.40
CA LEU A 112 13.73 7.04 2.64
C LEU A 112 14.86 6.95 3.68
N VAL A 113 14.76 7.78 4.73
CA VAL A 113 15.69 7.84 5.87
C VAL A 113 15.81 6.48 6.58
N GLN A 114 14.77 5.65 6.52
CA GLN A 114 14.81 4.26 6.97
C GLN A 114 15.00 3.32 5.79
N LYS A 115 15.97 2.41 5.89
CA LYS A 115 16.14 1.33 4.91
C LYS A 115 14.86 0.49 4.86
N ASN A 116 14.04 0.69 3.83
CA ASN A 116 12.92 -0.21 3.54
C ASN A 116 13.51 -1.61 3.33
N ARG A 117 13.11 -2.58 4.17
CA ARG A 117 13.64 -3.95 4.14
C ARG A 117 12.87 -4.87 3.20
N ASP A 118 11.81 -4.36 2.56
CA ASP A 118 10.91 -5.15 1.72
C ASP A 118 10.79 -4.54 0.32
N ILE A 119 11.92 -4.40 -0.37
CA ILE A 119 11.92 -4.07 -1.80
C ILE A 119 11.59 -5.35 -2.56
N SER A 120 10.37 -5.44 -3.06
CA SER A 120 9.91 -6.52 -3.92
C SER A 120 9.10 -5.98 -5.09
N LEU A 121 8.96 -6.78 -6.16
CA LEU A 121 8.18 -6.40 -7.35
C LEU A 121 6.72 -6.03 -7.03
N HIS A 122 6.17 -6.54 -5.92
CA HIS A 122 4.79 -6.29 -5.49
C HIS A 122 4.62 -4.96 -4.74
N ASN A 123 5.72 -4.38 -4.26
CA ASN A 123 5.72 -3.12 -3.52
C ASN A 123 6.12 -1.92 -4.39
N ILE A 124 6.44 -2.14 -5.67
CA ILE A 124 6.69 -1.09 -6.66
C ILE A 124 5.44 -0.97 -7.55
N MET A 125 4.91 0.24 -7.61
CA MET A 125 3.64 0.51 -8.28
C MET A 125 3.82 1.64 -9.32
N ILE A 126 3.10 1.52 -10.43
CA ILE A 126 3.03 2.50 -11.52
C ILE A 126 1.84 3.41 -11.25
N HIS A 127 2.11 4.67 -10.93
CA HIS A 127 1.09 5.71 -10.82
C HIS A 127 1.13 6.57 -12.09
N GLN A 128 0.02 6.58 -12.82
CA GLN A 128 -0.19 7.51 -13.92
C GLN A 128 -1.18 8.57 -13.44
N PRO A 129 -0.72 9.80 -13.11
CA PRO A 129 -1.63 10.85 -12.69
C PRO A 129 -2.61 11.14 -13.83
N THR A 130 -3.89 11.28 -13.50
CA THR A 130 -4.87 11.66 -14.52
C THR A 130 -4.51 13.07 -15.00
N PRO A 131 -4.21 13.27 -16.30
CA PRO A 131 -3.81 14.57 -16.80
C PRO A 131 -4.92 15.59 -16.52
N SER A 132 -4.54 16.78 -16.07
CA SER A 132 -5.49 17.88 -15.86
C SER A 132 -6.21 18.21 -17.18
N ASN A 133 -7.38 18.85 -17.09
CA ASN A 133 -8.10 19.26 -18.31
C ASN A 133 -7.26 20.20 -19.20
N GLU A 134 -6.33 20.96 -18.63
CA GLU A 134 -5.38 21.80 -19.37
C GLU A 134 -4.33 20.97 -20.07
N GLN A 135 -3.71 20.00 -19.38
CA GLN A 135 -2.74 19.08 -19.97
C GLN A 135 -3.37 18.31 -21.14
N ARG A 136 -4.61 17.82 -20.97
CA ARG A 136 -5.37 17.14 -22.04
C ARG A 136 -5.62 18.04 -23.26
N ARG A 137 -5.89 19.33 -23.04
CA ARG A 137 -6.09 20.28 -24.14
C ARG A 137 -4.78 20.51 -24.90
N GLU A 138 -3.67 20.65 -24.19
CA GLU A 138 -2.36 20.86 -24.80
C GLU A 138 -1.85 19.63 -25.54
N ASP A 139 -2.03 18.44 -24.97
CA ASP A 139 -1.67 17.17 -25.62
C ASP A 139 -2.52 16.93 -26.88
N ASN A 140 -3.83 17.21 -26.81
CA ASN A 140 -4.70 17.17 -27.99
C ASN A 140 -4.28 18.17 -29.06
N PHE A 141 -3.91 19.39 -28.67
CA PHE A 141 -3.43 20.40 -29.60
C PHE A 141 -2.13 19.96 -30.30
N LYS A 142 -1.16 19.44 -29.54
CA LYS A 142 0.09 18.88 -30.09
C LYS A 142 -0.16 17.72 -31.04
N ALA A 143 -1.07 16.80 -30.69
CA ALA A 143 -1.43 15.67 -31.54
C ALA A 143 -2.15 16.09 -32.84
N ILE A 144 -2.95 17.17 -32.80
CA ILE A 144 -3.56 17.76 -34.00
C ILE A 144 -2.47 18.36 -34.90
N ILE A 145 -1.54 19.13 -34.34
CA ILE A 145 -0.44 19.72 -35.09
C ILE A 145 0.41 18.62 -35.75
N GLU A 146 0.82 17.57 -35.03
CA GLU A 146 1.59 16.46 -35.62
C GLU A 146 0.86 15.76 -36.77
N LYS A 147 -0.47 15.65 -36.71
CA LYS A 147 -1.28 15.07 -37.81
C LYS A 147 -1.41 16.01 -39.00
N MET A 148 -1.32 17.33 -38.80
CA MET A 148 -1.38 18.32 -39.88
C MET A 148 -0.07 18.42 -40.67
N TRP A 149 1.05 17.96 -40.11
CA TRP A 149 2.38 18.00 -40.74
C TRP A 149 2.85 16.64 -41.27
N ARG A 150 1.95 15.67 -41.44
CA ARG A 150 2.15 14.41 -42.18
C ARG A 150 1.32 14.40 -43.45
#